data_AF-A0A6C0B6G6-F1
#
_entry.id   AF-A0A6C0B6G6-F1
#
_cell.length_a   1.000
_cell.length_b   1.000
_cell.length_c   1.000
_cell.angle_alpha   90.00
_cell.angle_beta   90.00
_cell.angle_gamma   90.00
#
_symmetry.space_group_name_H-M   'P 1'
#
loop_
_entity.id
_entity.type
_entity.pdbx_description
1 polymer ?
#
loop_
_entity_poly.entity_id
_entity_poly.type
_entity_poly.pdbx_seq_one_letter_code
_entity_poly.pdbx_strand_id
1 'polypeptide(L)'
;MPPKSPADRWLYDFHNRVNKKLRDQCKEDPRVICPPPDPSFEKVSAHYEELLQKEPDAPPGMDFLFCIAYNYTSEKEGIYRHFFAMLAKHYPYDSLRTIVQGHTFHYGNKRAVMKSVYTLMKKLTEATGSEKLLPTFAGAYQRYGYYASSCNRGKTCRNGRKKRDHRKTYKVTHARLIH
;
A
#
# COMPACT_ATOMS: atom_id res chain seq x y z
N MET A 1 -2.33 4.44 25.17
CA MET A 1 -1.42 3.50 25.88
C MET A 1 0.01 3.95 25.59
N PRO A 2 1.06 3.58 26.36
CA PRO A 2 2.42 3.85 25.89
C PRO A 2 2.70 2.97 24.66
N PRO A 3 3.52 3.39 23.69
CA PRO A 3 3.87 2.56 22.54
C PRO A 3 4.71 1.36 23.01
N LYS A 4 4.16 0.14 22.90
CA LYS A 4 4.67 -1.07 23.57
C LYS A 4 5.59 -1.98 22.75
N SER A 5 5.92 -1.69 21.47
CA SER A 5 6.77 -2.60 20.68
C SER A 5 7.98 -1.93 19.99
N PRO A 6 9.14 -2.60 19.91
CA PRO A 6 10.29 -2.16 19.10
C PRO A 6 9.98 -1.99 17.61
N ALA A 7 8.94 -2.66 17.09
CA ALA A 7 8.59 -2.63 15.68
C ALA A 7 7.97 -1.29 15.25
N ASP A 8 7.12 -0.70 16.09
CA ASP A 8 6.46 0.58 15.79
C ASP A 8 7.48 1.71 15.72
N ARG A 9 8.42 1.71 16.67
CA ARG A 9 9.52 2.66 16.68
C ARG A 9 10.47 2.45 15.50
N TRP A 10 10.78 1.20 15.17
CA TRP A 10 11.58 0.88 13.99
C TRP A 10 10.94 1.38 12.69
N LEU A 11 9.61 1.21 12.53
CA LEU A 11 8.89 1.68 11.35
C LEU A 11 8.87 3.21 11.25
N TYR A 12 8.71 3.89 12.39
CA TYR A 12 8.81 5.35 12.50
C TYR A 12 10.21 5.84 12.08
N ASP A 13 11.25 5.24 12.64
CA ASP A 13 12.64 5.59 12.33
C ASP A 13 12.96 5.33 10.83
N PHE A 14 12.43 4.23 10.27
CA PHE A 14 12.59 3.91 8.85
C PHE A 14 11.93 4.96 7.95
N HIS A 15 10.68 5.36 8.23
CA HIS A 15 10.01 6.42 7.48
C HIS A 15 10.78 7.74 7.53
N ASN A 16 11.30 8.12 8.71
CA ASN A 16 12.05 9.36 8.87
C ASN A 16 13.39 9.34 8.12
N ARG A 17 14.04 8.17 7.97
CA ARG A 17 15.23 8.04 7.10
C ARG A 17 14.89 8.32 5.64
N VAL A 18 13.74 7.84 5.16
CA VAL A 18 13.26 8.13 3.80
C VAL A 18 12.94 9.62 3.64
N ASN A 19 12.23 10.23 4.60
CA ASN A 19 11.92 11.66 4.57
C ASN A 19 13.18 12.52 4.60
N LYS A 20 14.17 12.16 5.41
CA LYS A 20 15.48 12.84 5.44
C LYS A 20 16.13 12.81 4.06
N LYS A 21 16.15 11.65 3.40
CA LYS A 21 16.68 11.52 2.04
C LYS A 21 15.94 12.44 1.06
N LEU A 22 14.61 12.52 1.14
CA LEU A 22 13.83 13.41 0.27
C LEU A 22 14.11 14.89 0.55
N ARG A 23 14.28 15.29 1.82
CA ARG A 23 14.68 16.67 2.18
C ARG A 23 16.08 17.01 1.70
N ASP A 24 17.01 16.06 1.74
CA ASP A 24 18.36 16.28 1.21
C ASP A 24 18.31 16.44 -0.32
N GLN A 25 17.54 15.60 -1.02
CA GLN A 25 17.35 15.71 -2.47
C GLN A 25 16.62 17.01 -2.89
N CYS A 26 15.66 17.50 -2.10
CA CYS A 26 14.90 18.72 -2.41
C CYS A 26 15.78 19.98 -2.43
N LYS A 27 16.92 19.96 -1.73
CA LYS A 27 17.90 21.07 -1.72
C LYS A 27 18.63 21.21 -3.06
N GLU A 28 18.82 20.08 -3.75
CA GLU A 28 19.61 20.00 -4.99
C GLU A 28 18.71 19.97 -6.25
N ASP A 29 17.52 19.37 -6.15
CA ASP A 29 16.55 19.30 -7.25
C ASP A 29 15.21 19.95 -6.83
N PRO A 30 14.87 21.14 -7.37
CA PRO A 30 13.62 21.83 -7.05
C PRO A 30 12.36 21.08 -7.56
N ARG A 31 12.53 19.98 -8.30
CA ARG A 31 11.43 19.10 -8.72
C ARG A 31 11.07 18.06 -7.65
N VAL A 32 11.95 17.82 -6.70
CA VAL A 32 11.69 16.91 -5.58
C VAL A 32 10.86 17.65 -4.54
N ILE A 33 9.67 17.13 -4.25
CA ILE A 33 8.79 17.69 -3.23
C ILE A 33 9.48 17.57 -1.88
N CYS A 34 9.70 18.71 -1.22
CA CYS A 34 10.32 18.71 0.09
C CYS A 34 9.27 18.36 1.16
N PRO A 35 9.39 17.23 1.88
CA PRO A 35 8.43 16.88 2.91
C PRO A 35 8.60 17.79 4.13
N PRO A 36 7.52 17.99 4.92
CA PRO A 36 7.58 18.77 6.16
C PRO A 36 8.52 18.14 7.20
N PRO A 37 8.80 18.84 8.31
CA PRO A 37 9.49 18.26 9.46
C PRO A 37 8.79 16.99 9.95
N ASP A 38 9.57 16.02 10.41
CA ASP A 38 9.02 14.76 10.91
C ASP A 38 8.24 15.03 12.21
N PRO A 39 6.98 14.55 12.34
CA PRO A 39 6.26 14.60 13.62
C PRO A 39 6.98 13.75 14.67
N SER A 40 6.79 14.04 15.95
CA SER A 40 7.33 13.19 17.02
C SER A 40 6.67 11.80 16.99
N PHE A 41 7.40 10.80 17.50
CA PHE A 41 6.88 9.43 17.59
C PHE A 41 5.59 9.37 18.40
N GLU A 42 5.53 10.12 19.50
CA GLU A 42 4.38 10.19 20.39
C GLU A 42 3.16 10.78 19.66
N LYS A 43 3.36 11.80 18.83
CA LYS A 43 2.28 12.40 18.01
C LYS A 43 1.75 11.41 16.98
N VAL A 44 2.64 10.66 16.32
CA VAL A 44 2.25 9.61 15.35
C VAL A 44 1.51 8.48 16.06
N SER A 45 2.03 8.01 17.19
CA SER A 45 1.40 6.95 17.99
C SER A 45 0.00 7.35 18.44
N ALA A 46 -0.16 8.55 19.00
CA ALA A 46 -1.46 9.07 19.44
C ALA A 46 -2.45 9.19 18.28
N HIS A 47 -1.99 9.63 17.10
CA HIS A 47 -2.82 9.72 15.91
C HIS A 47 -3.38 8.36 15.48
N TYR A 48 -2.56 7.31 15.45
CA TYR A 48 -3.03 5.96 15.12
C TYR A 48 -3.92 5.37 16.21
N GLU A 49 -3.65 5.63 17.50
CA GLU A 49 -4.54 5.23 18.60
C GLU A 49 -5.93 5.87 18.44
N GLU A 50 -6.00 7.16 18.13
CA GLU A 50 -7.26 7.87 17.88
C GLU A 50 -7.99 7.32 16.64
N LEU A 51 -7.25 7.02 15.57
CA LEU A 51 -7.82 6.48 14.33
C LEU A 51 -8.41 5.08 14.54
N LEU A 52 -7.81 4.27 15.42
CA LEU A 52 -8.33 2.94 15.77
C LEU A 52 -9.57 2.99 16.68
N GLN A 53 -9.88 4.14 17.29
CA GLN A 53 -11.10 4.32 18.09
C GLN A 53 -12.32 4.71 17.24
N LYS A 54 -12.12 5.09 15.98
CA LYS A 54 -13.18 5.49 15.05
C LYS A 54 -13.59 4.30 14.18
N GLU A 55 -14.84 4.31 13.72
CA GLU A 55 -15.26 3.37 12.69
C GLU A 55 -14.49 3.64 11.38
N PRO A 56 -14.01 2.60 10.67
CA PRO A 56 -13.29 2.75 9.42
C PRO A 56 -14.24 3.20 8.29
N ASP A 57 -13.87 4.25 7.59
CA ASP A 57 -14.55 4.76 6.39
C ASP A 57 -14.07 4.09 5.09
N ALA A 58 -12.96 3.34 5.15
CA ALA A 58 -12.46 2.51 4.08
C ALA A 58 -11.61 1.33 4.61
N PRO A 59 -11.39 0.27 3.80
CA PRO A 59 -10.53 -0.85 4.17
C PRO A 59 -9.06 -0.44 4.32
N PRO A 60 -8.44 -0.63 5.51
CA PRO A 60 -7.03 -0.34 5.70
C PRO A 60 -6.13 -1.16 4.77
N GLY A 61 -5.20 -0.49 4.10
CA GLY A 61 -4.15 -1.14 3.33
C GLY A 61 -4.60 -1.74 1.99
N MET A 62 -5.73 -1.32 1.41
CA MET A 62 -6.20 -1.79 0.09
C MET A 62 -5.10 -1.75 -0.98
N ASP A 63 -4.47 -0.60 -1.18
CA ASP A 63 -3.39 -0.44 -2.17
C ASP A 63 -2.18 -1.33 -1.85
N PHE A 64 -1.83 -1.45 -0.57
CA PHE A 64 -0.71 -2.29 -0.13
C PHE A 64 -0.97 -3.76 -0.43
N LEU A 65 -2.16 -4.27 -0.12
CA LEU A 65 -2.53 -5.67 -0.33
C LEU A 65 -2.59 -6.02 -1.82
N PHE A 66 -3.09 -5.11 -2.67
CA PHE A 66 -3.01 -5.30 -4.11
C PHE A 66 -1.56 -5.26 -4.63
N CYS A 67 -0.70 -4.39 -4.09
CA CYS A 67 0.72 -4.39 -4.43
C CYS A 67 1.39 -5.73 -4.06
N ILE A 68 1.11 -6.27 -2.88
CA ILE A 68 1.60 -7.59 -2.45
C ILE A 68 1.13 -8.67 -3.43
N ALA A 69 -0.18 -8.75 -3.69
CA ALA A 69 -0.75 -9.75 -4.60
C ALA A 69 -0.22 -9.63 -6.04
N TYR A 70 -0.02 -8.43 -6.56
CA TYR A 70 0.50 -8.22 -7.91
C TYR A 70 1.94 -8.71 -8.06
N ASN A 71 2.72 -8.64 -6.98
CA ASN A 71 4.12 -9.10 -6.97
C ASN A 71 4.26 -10.59 -6.63
N TYR A 72 3.16 -11.33 -6.50
CA TYR A 72 3.17 -12.76 -6.22
C TYR A 72 3.99 -13.55 -7.25
N THR A 73 4.81 -14.46 -6.75
CA THR A 73 5.51 -15.49 -7.51
C THR A 73 5.37 -16.84 -6.80
N SER A 74 5.24 -17.92 -7.56
CA SER A 74 5.02 -19.28 -7.04
C SER A 74 6.14 -19.76 -6.13
N GLU A 75 7.38 -19.34 -6.40
CA GLU A 75 8.57 -19.74 -5.62
C GLU A 75 8.53 -19.21 -4.19
N LYS A 76 7.76 -18.15 -3.95
CA LYS A 76 7.62 -17.49 -2.65
C LYS A 76 6.28 -17.79 -1.96
N GLU A 77 5.51 -18.75 -2.45
CA GLU A 77 4.14 -19.01 -1.96
C GLU A 77 4.07 -19.14 -0.42
N GLY A 78 5.04 -19.81 0.20
CA GLY A 78 5.11 -19.94 1.67
C GLY A 78 5.16 -18.59 2.41
N ILE A 79 5.88 -17.60 1.88
CA ILE A 79 5.95 -16.24 2.43
C ILE A 79 4.57 -15.56 2.34
N TYR A 80 3.88 -15.72 1.21
CA TYR A 80 2.54 -15.17 1.02
C TYR A 80 1.50 -15.81 1.94
N ARG A 81 1.57 -17.14 2.11
CA ARG A 81 0.71 -17.87 3.07
C ARG A 81 0.92 -17.35 4.48
N HIS A 82 2.17 -17.23 4.91
CA HIS A 82 2.50 -16.68 6.21
C HIS A 82 2.02 -15.23 6.36
N PHE A 83 2.26 -14.38 5.36
CA PHE A 83 1.80 -13.00 5.35
C PHE A 83 0.28 -12.89 5.52
N PHE A 84 -0.51 -13.62 4.74
CA PHE A 84 -1.97 -13.55 4.82
C PHE A 84 -2.52 -14.16 6.11
N ALA A 85 -1.85 -15.17 6.69
CA ALA A 85 -2.18 -15.69 8.01
C ALA A 85 -1.94 -14.63 9.11
N MET A 86 -0.81 -13.92 9.05
CA MET A 86 -0.52 -12.82 9.97
C MET A 86 -1.48 -11.64 9.77
N LEU A 87 -1.83 -11.33 8.51
CA LEU A 87 -2.84 -10.33 8.20
C LEU A 87 -4.18 -10.66 8.87
N ALA A 88 -4.65 -11.90 8.76
CA ALA A 88 -5.90 -12.33 9.40
C ALA A 88 -5.85 -12.21 10.94
N LYS A 89 -4.68 -12.39 11.56
CA LYS A 89 -4.51 -12.24 13.00
C LYS A 89 -4.47 -10.78 13.46
N HIS A 90 -3.89 -9.90 12.64
CA HIS A 90 -3.53 -8.55 13.04
C HIS A 90 -4.26 -7.45 12.27
N TYR A 91 -5.24 -7.79 11.43
CA TYR A 91 -5.98 -6.79 10.67
C TYR A 91 -6.63 -5.77 11.63
N PRO A 92 -6.56 -4.47 11.34
CA PRO A 92 -7.19 -3.44 12.16
C PRO A 92 -8.70 -3.63 12.21
N TYR A 93 -9.32 -3.19 13.32
CA TYR A 93 -10.77 -3.28 13.59
C TYR A 93 -11.29 -4.72 13.70
N ASP A 94 -11.91 -5.05 14.82
CA ASP A 94 -12.33 -6.45 15.09
C ASP A 94 -13.41 -6.93 14.10
N SER A 95 -14.31 -6.03 13.69
CA SER A 95 -15.35 -6.28 12.68
C SER A 95 -14.73 -6.68 11.33
N LEU A 96 -13.76 -5.90 10.86
CA LEU A 96 -13.05 -6.18 9.60
C LEU A 96 -12.12 -7.39 9.71
N ARG A 97 -11.46 -7.58 10.86
CA ARG A 97 -10.59 -8.73 11.11
C ARG A 97 -11.35 -10.04 10.99
N THR A 98 -12.59 -10.10 11.48
CA THR A 98 -13.46 -11.28 11.34
C THR A 98 -13.69 -11.64 9.87
N ILE A 99 -13.89 -10.64 9.01
CA ILE A 99 -14.04 -10.84 7.56
C ILE A 99 -12.76 -11.42 6.94
N VAL A 100 -11.59 -10.91 7.33
CA VAL A 100 -10.30 -11.40 6.84
C VAL A 100 -10.03 -12.84 7.31
N GLN A 101 -10.36 -13.16 8.56
CA GLN A 101 -10.19 -14.51 9.12
C GLN A 101 -11.08 -15.55 8.41
N GLY A 102 -12.29 -15.17 8.03
CA GLY A 102 -13.19 -16.02 7.24
C GLY A 102 -12.89 -16.07 5.74
N HIS A 103 -11.83 -15.41 5.27
CA HIS A 103 -11.50 -15.35 3.85
C HIS A 103 -10.47 -16.41 3.44
N THR A 104 -10.83 -17.22 2.43
CA THR A 104 -9.93 -18.21 1.84
C THR A 104 -9.13 -17.60 0.69
N PHE A 105 -7.81 -17.61 0.82
CA PHE A 105 -6.90 -17.19 -0.24
C PHE A 105 -6.57 -18.35 -1.19
N HIS A 106 -6.67 -18.09 -2.50
CA HIS A 106 -6.27 -19.00 -3.56
C HIS A 106 -4.89 -18.61 -4.13
N TYR A 107 -3.98 -19.58 -4.15
CA TYR A 107 -2.59 -19.41 -4.60
C TYR A 107 -2.35 -20.10 -5.96
N GLY A 108 -1.09 -20.34 -6.32
CA GLY A 108 -0.68 -20.97 -7.58
C GLY A 108 -0.23 -19.99 -8.66
N ASN A 109 -0.98 -18.92 -8.91
CA ASN A 109 -0.53 -17.86 -9.82
C ASN A 109 -0.99 -16.47 -9.37
N LYS A 110 -0.31 -15.44 -9.90
CA LYS A 110 -0.58 -14.03 -9.61
C LYS A 110 -2.06 -13.66 -9.76
N ARG A 111 -2.71 -14.14 -10.82
CA ARG A 111 -4.12 -13.82 -11.08
C ARG A 111 -5.03 -14.43 -10.01
N ALA A 112 -4.74 -15.63 -9.51
CA ALA A 112 -5.50 -16.26 -8.43
C ALA A 112 -5.38 -15.48 -7.11
N VAL A 113 -4.17 -15.06 -6.75
CA VAL A 113 -3.93 -14.26 -5.53
C VAL A 113 -4.57 -12.87 -5.66
N MET A 114 -4.43 -12.21 -6.82
CA MET A 114 -5.10 -10.94 -7.11
C MET A 114 -6.63 -11.06 -7.02
N LYS A 115 -7.22 -12.13 -7.55
CA LYS A 115 -8.67 -12.37 -7.43
C LYS A 115 -9.08 -12.57 -5.98
N SER A 116 -8.30 -13.30 -5.19
CA SER A 116 -8.58 -13.52 -3.77
C SER A 116 -8.57 -12.19 -3.01
N VAL A 117 -7.52 -11.38 -3.18
CA VAL A 117 -7.46 -10.03 -2.59
C VAL A 117 -8.60 -9.16 -3.07
N TYR A 118 -8.97 -9.20 -4.35
CA TYR A 118 -10.11 -8.45 -4.87
C TYR A 118 -11.43 -8.85 -4.19
N THR A 119 -11.68 -10.15 -4.05
CA THR A 119 -12.87 -10.68 -3.37
C THR A 119 -12.87 -10.29 -1.89
N LEU A 120 -11.72 -10.31 -1.22
CA LEU A 120 -11.59 -9.80 0.14
C LEU A 120 -11.92 -8.30 0.21
N MET A 121 -11.33 -7.49 -0.66
CA MET A 121 -11.57 -6.05 -0.70
C MET A 121 -13.03 -5.72 -0.95
N LYS A 122 -13.72 -6.49 -1.80
CA LYS A 122 -15.17 -6.33 -2.02
C LYS A 122 -15.95 -6.46 -0.71
N LYS A 123 -15.69 -7.53 0.06
CA LYS A 123 -16.34 -7.75 1.37
C LYS A 123 -16.02 -6.64 2.36
N LEU A 124 -14.77 -6.17 2.38
CA LEU A 124 -14.35 -5.11 3.29
C LEU A 124 -14.96 -3.75 2.91
N THR A 125 -15.03 -3.41 1.62
CA THR A 125 -15.67 -2.16 1.18
C THR A 125 -17.18 -2.17 1.40
N GLU A 126 -17.83 -3.34 1.29
CA GLU A 126 -19.24 -3.50 1.67
C GLU A 126 -19.42 -3.24 3.18
N ALA A 127 -18.52 -3.77 4.02
CA ALA A 127 -18.56 -3.56 5.47
C ALA A 127 -18.29 -2.12 5.91
N THR A 128 -17.53 -1.34 5.14
CA THR A 128 -17.22 0.08 5.42
C THR A 128 -18.11 1.06 4.64
N GLY A 129 -19.05 0.59 3.82
CA GLY A 129 -19.89 1.44 2.96
C GLY A 129 -19.10 2.25 1.92
N SER A 130 -17.98 1.70 1.46
CA SER A 130 -16.98 2.39 0.63
C SER A 130 -16.76 1.71 -0.72
N GLU A 131 -17.76 1.03 -1.27
CA GLU A 131 -17.69 0.22 -2.49
C GLU A 131 -17.25 1.03 -3.72
N LYS A 132 -17.58 2.32 -3.75
CA LYS A 132 -17.15 3.26 -4.79
C LYS A 132 -15.63 3.40 -4.90
N LEU A 133 -14.88 3.04 -3.85
CA LEU A 133 -13.41 3.09 -3.85
C LEU A 133 -12.78 1.91 -4.60
N LEU A 134 -13.49 0.77 -4.70
CA LEU A 134 -12.96 -0.43 -5.33
C LEU A 134 -13.11 -0.33 -6.86
N PRO A 135 -12.01 -0.19 -7.63
CA PRO A 135 -12.10 -0.27 -9.09
C PRO A 135 -12.56 -1.66 -9.52
N THR A 136 -12.96 -1.82 -10.79
CA THR A 136 -13.22 -3.16 -11.35
C THR A 136 -11.97 -4.04 -11.26
N PHE A 137 -12.12 -5.37 -11.25
CA PHE A 137 -10.97 -6.29 -11.20
C PHE A 137 -9.96 -6.02 -12.33
N ALA A 138 -10.46 -5.75 -13.55
CA ALA A 138 -9.62 -5.38 -14.67
C ALA A 138 -8.88 -4.05 -14.42
N GLY A 139 -9.58 -3.04 -13.87
CA GLY A 139 -9.00 -1.76 -13.49
C GLY A 139 -7.94 -1.89 -12.39
N ALA A 140 -8.19 -2.67 -11.34
CA ALA A 140 -7.22 -2.98 -10.30
C ALA A 140 -5.96 -3.64 -10.91
N TYR A 141 -6.15 -4.70 -11.70
CA TYR A 141 -5.04 -5.44 -12.31
C TYR A 141 -4.17 -4.55 -13.21
N GLN A 142 -4.78 -3.67 -14.00
CA GLN A 142 -4.06 -2.70 -14.83
C GLN A 142 -3.35 -1.64 -13.99
N ARG A 143 -4.03 -1.07 -12.99
CA ARG A 143 -3.48 -0.02 -12.11
C ARG A 143 -2.21 -0.49 -11.42
N TYR A 144 -2.22 -1.64 -10.76
CA TYR A 144 -1.04 -2.12 -10.04
C TYR A 144 0.05 -2.64 -10.98
N GLY A 145 -0.32 -3.12 -12.16
CA GLY A 145 0.65 -3.42 -13.22
C GLY A 145 1.37 -2.21 -13.77
N TYR A 146 0.72 -1.05 -13.81
CA TYR A 146 1.36 0.21 -14.22
C TYR A 146 2.50 0.62 -13.26
N TYR A 147 2.38 0.31 -11.97
CA TYR A 147 3.39 0.62 -10.95
C TYR A 147 4.45 -0.47 -10.77
N ALA A 148 4.25 -1.65 -11.35
CA ALA A 148 5.24 -2.70 -11.33
C ALA A 148 6.45 -2.32 -12.20
N SER A 149 7.66 -2.52 -11.68
CA SER A 149 8.92 -2.21 -12.36
C SER A 149 9.24 -3.13 -13.56
N SER A 150 8.34 -4.05 -13.92
CA SER A 150 8.48 -4.92 -15.08
C SER A 150 8.35 -4.10 -16.37
N CYS A 151 9.50 -3.63 -16.89
CA CYS A 151 9.59 -3.04 -18.22
C CYS A 151 9.31 -4.15 -19.25
N ASN A 152 8.07 -4.25 -19.75
CA ASN A 152 7.66 -5.23 -20.77
C ASN A 152 8.22 -4.94 -22.17
N ARG A 153 9.13 -3.96 -22.31
CA ARG A 153 9.82 -3.61 -23.55
C ARG A 153 11.30 -3.98 -23.39
N GLY A 154 11.67 -5.20 -23.81
CA GLY A 154 13.01 -5.77 -23.64
C GLY A 154 14.15 -4.83 -24.09
N LYS A 155 15.35 -4.99 -23.49
CA LYS A 155 16.67 -4.33 -23.74
C LYS A 155 16.69 -2.81 -24.12
N THR A 156 15.58 -2.09 -24.08
CA THR A 156 15.46 -0.68 -24.50
C THR A 156 14.62 0.15 -23.52
N CYS A 157 14.84 -0.01 -22.21
CA CYS A 157 14.38 0.99 -21.23
C CYS A 157 15.32 2.23 -21.19
N ARG A 158 16.26 2.34 -22.14
CA ARG A 158 17.06 3.52 -22.50
C ARG A 158 16.77 3.94 -23.96
N ASN A 159 15.54 4.35 -24.26
CA ASN A 159 15.30 5.16 -25.46
C ASN A 159 15.52 6.63 -25.11
N GLY A 160 16.50 7.21 -25.79
CA GLY A 160 17.17 8.45 -25.42
C GLY A 160 16.36 9.74 -25.60
N ARG A 161 17.00 10.82 -25.16
CA ARG A 161 16.89 12.20 -25.66
C ARG A 161 15.50 12.86 -25.78
N LYS A 162 14.44 12.36 -25.14
CA LYS A 162 13.24 13.19 -24.94
C LYS A 162 13.34 13.89 -23.59
N LYS A 163 13.51 15.23 -23.61
CA LYS A 163 13.28 16.10 -22.45
C LYS A 163 11.90 15.75 -21.91
N ARG A 164 11.85 15.02 -20.79
CA ARG A 164 10.59 14.66 -20.14
C ARG A 164 9.97 15.96 -19.64
N ASP A 165 8.83 16.32 -20.19
CA ASP A 165 8.02 17.38 -19.63
C ASP A 165 7.31 16.83 -18.39
N HIS A 166 7.91 17.11 -17.23
CA HIS A 166 7.42 16.69 -15.92
C HIS A 166 6.09 17.34 -15.53
N ARG A 167 5.65 18.44 -16.20
CA ARG A 167 4.30 19.00 -16.01
C ARG A 167 3.24 18.15 -16.70
N LYS A 168 3.55 17.52 -17.84
CA LYS A 168 2.66 16.55 -18.53
C LYS A 168 2.74 15.14 -17.94
N THR A 169 3.87 14.77 -17.35
CA THR A 169 4.08 13.47 -16.68
C THR A 169 3.93 13.56 -15.16
N TYR A 170 3.15 14.53 -14.69
CA TYR A 170 2.72 14.61 -13.30
C TYR A 170 2.02 13.29 -12.98
N LYS A 171 2.75 12.38 -12.32
CA LYS A 171 2.19 11.12 -11.86
C LYS A 171 1.11 11.52 -10.87
N VAL A 172 -0.10 11.03 -11.09
CA VAL A 172 -1.23 11.17 -10.17
C VAL A 172 -0.91 10.35 -8.92
N THR A 173 0.06 10.79 -8.13
CA THR A 173 0.42 10.24 -6.81
C THR A 173 -0.35 10.94 -5.69
N HIS A 174 -1.15 11.96 -6.05
CA HIS A 174 -1.88 12.80 -5.09
C HIS A 174 -3.41 12.63 -5.09
N ALA A 175 -3.98 11.76 -5.93
CA ALA A 175 -5.34 11.31 -5.70
C ALA A 175 -5.31 10.27 -4.56
N ARG A 176 -5.28 10.80 -3.34
CA ARG A 176 -5.55 10.15 -2.04
C ARG A 176 -5.49 8.62 -2.05
N LEU A 177 -4.32 8.10 -1.64
CA LEU A 177 -4.14 6.70 -1.20
C LEU A 177 -4.77 6.45 0.19
N ILE A 178 -5.34 7.48 0.79
CA ILE A 178 -6.12 7.43 2.03
C ILE A 178 -7.35 8.29 1.75
N HIS A 179 -8.43 7.61 1.39
CA HIS A 179 -9.78 8.09 1.62
C HIS A 179 -10.36 7.26 2.73
#